data_AF-A0A933QQ33-F1
#
_entry.id   AF-A0A933QQ33-F1
#
_cell.length_a   1.000
_cell.length_b   1.000
_cell.length_c   1.000
_cell.angle_alpha   90.00
_cell.angle_beta   90.00
_cell.angle_gamma   90.00
#
_symmetry.space_group_name_H-M   'P 1'
#
loop_
_entity.id
_entity.type
_entity.pdbx_description
1 polymer ?
#
loop_
_entity_poly.entity_id
_entity_poly.type
_entity_poly.pdbx_seq_one_letter_code
_entity_poly.pdbx_strand_id
1 'polypeptide(L)'
;MTLGFLFALKGVSERAFYRWIVQDYSDLFPTLPDRTRLFRLFKVHQDWTKRFMAEPTVLGIAGTYGIELIHPIPEGRSEQQIGKKGQSKHRWIVGGKLGFVLNQFGLVADWDCDTANVSDRTFQPPIEQFNEIMIVLVDHGFHAQAGDPPNMKICDRGMWNTRMLIETVLSLLTLVSHFKKVSIASGHTSEHGSLLRWRCSTCSCNGMGCSRIKTN
;
A
#
# COMPACT_ATOMS: atom_id res chain seq x y z
N MET A 1 -15.06 4.61 8.35
CA MET A 1 -14.51 4.05 7.09
C MET A 1 -14.39 5.11 6.00
N THR A 2 -15.48 5.79 5.62
CA THR A 2 -15.49 6.81 4.57
C THR A 2 -14.39 7.86 4.70
N LEU A 3 -14.19 8.43 5.90
CA LEU A 3 -13.11 9.40 6.15
C LEU A 3 -11.70 8.84 5.96
N GLY A 4 -11.48 7.56 6.31
CA GLY A 4 -10.19 6.91 6.11
C GLY A 4 -9.88 6.67 4.63
N PHE A 5 -10.89 6.30 3.85
CA PHE A 5 -10.76 6.16 2.39
C PHE A 5 -10.51 7.51 1.71
N LEU A 6 -11.25 8.55 2.11
CA LEU A 6 -11.01 9.93 1.64
C LEU A 6 -9.60 10.42 2.00
N PHE A 7 -9.12 10.08 3.20
CA PHE A 7 -7.74 10.38 3.60
C PHE A 7 -6.73 9.71 2.69
N ALA A 8 -6.92 8.41 2.44
CA ALA A 8 -6.08 7.64 1.54
C ALA A 8 -6.09 8.25 0.14
N LEU A 9 -7.24 8.58 -0.44
CA LEU A 9 -7.31 9.17 -1.77
C LEU A 9 -6.71 10.58 -1.85
N LYS A 10 -6.97 11.43 -0.86
CA LYS A 10 -6.51 12.83 -0.91
C LYS A 10 -5.00 12.94 -0.80
N GLY A 11 -4.38 12.02 -0.08
CA GLY A 11 -2.93 11.85 -0.10
C GLY A 11 -2.10 12.97 0.53
N VAL A 12 -2.73 13.86 1.30
CA VAL A 12 -2.09 14.96 2.04
C VAL A 12 -1.72 14.55 3.47
N SER A 13 -1.00 15.42 4.19
CA SER A 13 -0.64 15.15 5.60
C SER A 13 -1.87 15.13 6.52
N GLU A 14 -1.76 14.47 7.67
CA GLU A 14 -2.84 14.38 8.68
C GLU A 14 -3.41 15.74 9.07
N ARG A 15 -2.52 16.73 9.28
CA ARG A 15 -2.92 18.10 9.62
C ARG A 15 -3.67 18.78 8.48
N ALA A 16 -3.18 18.64 7.25
CA ALA A 16 -3.83 19.24 6.08
C ALA A 16 -5.20 18.60 5.83
N PHE A 17 -5.29 17.27 5.96
CA PHE A 17 -6.54 16.53 5.82
C PHE A 17 -7.57 16.93 6.88
N TYR A 18 -7.16 16.96 8.15
CA TYR A 18 -8.05 17.32 9.25
C TYR A 18 -8.56 18.76 9.13
N ARG A 19 -7.67 19.71 8.79
CA ARG A 19 -8.06 21.10 8.52
C ARG A 19 -9.11 21.18 7.42
N TRP A 20 -8.90 20.44 6.34
CA TRP A 20 -9.82 20.42 5.22
C TRP A 20 -11.20 19.86 5.59
N ILE A 21 -11.28 18.75 6.34
CA ILE A 21 -12.57 18.22 6.79
C ILE A 21 -13.30 19.23 7.67
N VAL A 22 -12.61 19.81 8.65
CA VAL A 22 -13.24 20.75 9.59
C VAL A 22 -13.72 22.01 8.86
N GLN A 23 -12.99 22.47 7.86
CA GLN A 23 -13.34 23.68 7.13
C GLN A 23 -14.50 23.47 6.15
N ASP A 24 -14.48 22.36 5.40
CA ASP A 24 -15.36 22.20 4.23
C ASP A 24 -16.50 21.19 4.47
N TYR A 25 -16.39 20.34 5.50
CA TYR A 25 -17.30 19.19 5.72
C TYR A 25 -17.71 19.01 7.19
N SER A 26 -17.58 20.03 8.03
CA SER A 26 -18.00 19.97 9.44
C SER A 26 -19.47 19.60 9.59
N ASP A 27 -20.34 20.09 8.71
CA ASP A 27 -21.77 19.80 8.70
C ASP A 27 -22.08 18.31 8.46
N LEU A 28 -21.25 17.61 7.68
CA LEU A 28 -21.39 16.18 7.42
C LEU A 28 -20.87 15.31 8.57
N PHE A 29 -20.02 15.88 9.43
CA PHE A 29 -19.36 15.16 10.53
C PHE A 29 -19.45 15.97 11.83
N PRO A 30 -20.67 16.19 12.38
CA PRO A 30 -20.86 17.07 13.54
C PRO A 30 -20.17 16.57 14.81
N THR A 31 -19.90 15.27 14.91
CA THR A 31 -19.17 14.65 16.02
C THR A 31 -17.77 14.18 15.59
N LEU A 32 -17.07 14.95 14.77
CA LEU A 32 -15.71 14.62 14.34
C LEU A 32 -14.77 14.56 15.58
N PRO A 33 -14.10 13.43 15.82
CA PRO A 33 -13.09 13.34 16.88
C PRO A 33 -11.95 14.34 16.65
N ASP A 34 -11.25 14.73 17.72
CA ASP A 34 -10.02 15.50 17.59
C ASP A 34 -9.01 14.78 16.67
N ARG A 35 -8.11 15.54 16.05
CA ARG A 35 -7.17 15.04 15.03
C ARG A 35 -6.47 13.76 15.46
N THR A 36 -5.87 13.76 16.64
CA THR A 36 -5.07 12.63 17.12
C THR A 36 -5.94 11.40 17.33
N ARG A 37 -7.13 11.58 17.93
CA ARG A 37 -8.11 10.49 18.10
C ARG A 37 -8.62 9.96 16.75
N LEU A 38 -8.88 10.82 15.78
CA LEU A 38 -9.35 10.41 14.45
C LEU A 38 -8.34 9.47 13.77
N PHE A 39 -7.05 9.83 13.73
CA PHE A 39 -6.04 8.99 13.09
C PHE A 39 -5.73 7.72 13.89
N ARG A 40 -5.87 7.75 15.22
CA ARG A 40 -5.86 6.52 16.04
C ARG A 40 -7.04 5.60 15.71
N LEU A 41 -8.23 6.15 15.51
CA LEU A 41 -9.42 5.39 15.12
C LEU A 41 -9.29 4.80 13.73
N PHE A 42 -8.66 5.52 12.78
CA PHE A 42 -8.26 4.92 11.53
C PHE A 42 -7.42 3.69 11.83
N LYS A 43 -6.26 3.83 12.51
CA LYS A 43 -5.36 2.69 12.83
C LYS A 43 -6.10 1.49 13.43
N VAL A 44 -6.93 1.71 14.44
CA VAL A 44 -7.68 0.65 15.13
C VAL A 44 -8.64 -0.10 14.19
N HIS A 45 -9.28 0.61 13.26
CA HIS A 45 -10.29 0.02 12.38
C HIS A 45 -9.76 -0.35 10.99
N GLN A 46 -8.44 -0.40 10.79
CA GLN A 46 -7.84 -0.65 9.47
C GLN A 46 -8.39 -1.91 8.80
N ASP A 47 -8.69 -2.96 9.55
CA ASP A 47 -9.20 -4.21 8.99
C ASP A 47 -10.55 -4.07 8.26
N TRP A 48 -11.34 -3.03 8.52
CA TRP A 48 -12.58 -2.85 7.77
C TRP A 48 -12.33 -2.38 6.33
N THR A 49 -11.10 -2.01 5.95
CA THR A 49 -10.74 -1.77 4.54
C THR A 49 -10.94 -3.03 3.70
N LYS A 50 -10.85 -4.22 4.31
CA LYS A 50 -11.13 -5.51 3.65
C LYS A 50 -12.52 -5.57 3.03
N ARG A 51 -13.50 -4.82 3.54
CA ARG A 51 -14.86 -4.72 2.98
C ARG A 51 -14.93 -4.02 1.62
N PHE A 52 -13.88 -3.29 1.25
CA PHE A 52 -13.77 -2.58 -0.02
C PHE A 52 -12.90 -3.32 -1.04
N MET A 53 -12.39 -4.51 -0.68
CA MET A 53 -11.69 -5.36 -1.64
C MET A 53 -12.68 -5.89 -2.66
N ALA A 54 -12.26 -5.89 -3.92
CA ALA A 54 -13.04 -6.44 -5.00
C ALA A 54 -13.01 -7.97 -4.97
N GLU A 55 -14.09 -8.57 -5.44
CA GLU A 55 -14.13 -10.02 -5.63
C GLU A 55 -13.08 -10.45 -6.67
N PRO A 56 -12.45 -11.63 -6.45
CA PRO A 56 -11.54 -12.20 -7.42
C PRO A 56 -12.29 -12.58 -8.70
N THR A 57 -11.59 -12.50 -9.82
CA THR A 57 -12.11 -12.92 -11.15
C THR A 57 -11.21 -14.02 -11.72
N VAL A 58 -11.56 -14.59 -12.87
CA VAL A 58 -10.76 -15.66 -13.49
C VAL A 58 -9.31 -15.20 -13.76
N LEU A 59 -9.14 -13.95 -14.20
CA LEU A 59 -7.83 -13.33 -14.40
C LEU A 59 -7.60 -12.21 -13.39
N GLY A 60 -6.35 -12.05 -12.99
CA GLY A 60 -5.88 -10.94 -12.17
C GLY A 60 -4.47 -10.51 -12.57
N ILE A 61 -4.04 -9.38 -12.04
CA ILE A 61 -2.70 -8.84 -12.28
C ILE A 61 -2.14 -8.39 -10.94
N ALA A 62 -0.89 -8.73 -10.63
CA ALA A 62 -0.21 -8.18 -9.47
C ALA A 62 1.00 -7.33 -9.87
N GLY A 63 1.30 -6.35 -9.03
CA GLY A 63 2.45 -5.48 -9.21
C GLY A 63 2.88 -4.81 -7.92
N THR A 64 4.02 -4.12 -8.01
CA THR A 64 4.56 -3.35 -6.90
C THR A 64 4.71 -1.87 -7.25
N TYR A 65 4.62 -1.02 -6.23
CA TYR A 65 4.74 0.43 -6.33
C TYR A 65 5.59 1.00 -5.20
N GLY A 66 6.68 1.68 -5.55
CA GLY A 66 7.56 2.33 -4.57
C GLY A 66 7.06 3.70 -4.14
N ILE A 67 6.94 3.91 -2.83
CA ILE A 67 6.47 5.11 -2.15
C ILE A 67 7.67 5.78 -1.46
N GLU A 68 8.03 6.99 -1.88
CA GLU A 68 9.10 7.78 -1.26
C GLU A 68 8.54 8.55 -0.06
N LEU A 69 9.06 8.28 1.14
CA LEU A 69 8.71 9.04 2.35
C LEU A 69 9.69 10.17 2.60
N ILE A 70 10.97 9.87 2.40
CA ILE A 70 12.09 10.74 2.65
C ILE A 70 12.97 10.70 1.40
N HIS A 71 13.52 11.86 1.03
CA HIS A 71 14.53 11.90 -0.01
C HIS A 71 15.73 10.99 0.37
N PRO A 72 16.42 10.33 -0.58
CA PRO A 72 17.49 9.38 -0.22
C PRO A 72 18.73 9.98 0.43
N ILE A 73 19.00 11.28 0.20
CA ILE A 73 20.19 11.97 0.72
C ILE A 73 20.22 12.05 2.26
N PRO A 74 19.12 12.42 2.96
CA PRO A 74 19.09 12.47 4.42
C PRO A 74 19.00 11.12 5.16
N GLU A 75 19.09 9.97 4.48
CA GLU A 75 19.19 8.67 5.17
C GLU A 75 20.42 8.62 6.09
N GLY A 76 20.30 7.99 7.26
CA GLY A 76 21.32 7.95 8.32
C GLY A 76 21.43 9.20 9.22
N ARG A 77 20.71 10.30 8.95
CA ARG A 77 20.78 11.53 9.78
C ARG A 77 20.08 11.45 11.15
N SER A 78 19.31 10.40 11.42
CA SER A 78 18.63 10.19 12.70
C SER A 78 18.50 8.70 12.99
N GLU A 79 18.56 8.32 14.26
CA GLU A 79 18.30 6.94 14.70
C GLU A 79 16.82 6.53 14.54
N GLN A 80 15.89 7.50 14.49
CA GLN A 80 14.45 7.26 14.37
C GLN A 80 13.96 7.38 12.91
N GLN A 81 14.63 6.70 11.97
CA GLN A 81 14.26 6.75 10.55
C GLN A 81 13.10 5.81 10.20
N ILE A 82 12.17 6.32 9.40
CA ILE A 82 11.01 5.59 8.91
C ILE A 82 11.28 5.14 7.48
N GLY A 83 11.11 3.85 7.23
CA GLY A 83 11.40 3.22 5.94
C GLY A 83 12.88 2.84 5.80
N LYS A 84 13.19 2.15 4.71
CA LYS A 84 14.56 1.74 4.35
C LYS A 84 14.81 2.11 2.89
N LYS A 85 16.08 2.31 2.52
CA LYS A 85 16.45 2.60 1.13
C LYS A 85 16.31 1.40 0.22
N GLY A 86 15.55 1.58 -0.85
CA GLY A 86 15.40 0.62 -1.93
C GLY A 86 15.37 1.31 -3.29
N GLN A 87 15.46 0.51 -4.35
CA GLN A 87 15.39 1.03 -5.71
C GLN A 87 13.97 0.89 -6.26
N SER A 88 13.45 1.95 -6.86
CA SER A 88 12.16 1.98 -7.57
C SER A 88 12.36 2.67 -8.92
N LYS A 89 12.09 1.95 -10.01
CA LYS A 89 12.24 2.44 -11.40
C LYS A 89 13.57 3.19 -11.62
N HIS A 90 14.68 2.54 -11.28
CA HIS A 90 16.06 3.05 -11.40
C HIS A 90 16.44 4.23 -10.47
N ARG A 91 15.56 4.64 -9.55
CA ARG A 91 15.84 5.67 -8.55
C ARG A 91 15.92 5.07 -7.16
N TRP A 92 16.86 5.55 -6.34
CA TRP A 92 16.82 5.26 -4.91
C TRP A 92 15.66 6.02 -4.26
N ILE A 93 14.95 5.37 -3.34
CA ILE A 93 13.92 5.96 -2.48
C ILE A 93 14.14 5.47 -1.06
N VAL A 94 13.83 6.29 -0.06
CA VAL A 94 13.70 5.83 1.33
C VAL A 94 12.22 5.86 1.66
N GLY A 95 11.65 4.70 1.98
CA GLY A 95 10.22 4.62 2.24
C GLY A 95 9.69 3.19 2.18
N GLY A 96 8.56 3.03 1.49
CA GLY A 96 7.84 1.77 1.40
C GLY A 96 7.66 1.27 -0.04
N LYS A 97 7.19 0.04 -0.14
CA LYS A 97 6.80 -0.64 -1.37
C LYS A 97 5.44 -1.29 -1.13
N LEU A 98 4.45 -0.89 -1.93
CA LEU A 98 3.10 -1.44 -1.96
C LEU A 98 3.06 -2.56 -3.00
N GLY A 99 2.71 -3.78 -2.58
CA GLY A 99 2.32 -4.87 -3.46
C GLY A 99 0.79 -4.95 -3.53
N PHE A 100 0.22 -5.16 -4.70
CA PHE A 100 -1.23 -5.24 -4.87
C PHE A 100 -1.61 -6.26 -5.93
N VAL A 101 -2.80 -6.82 -5.77
CA VAL A 101 -3.47 -7.74 -6.70
C VAL A 101 -4.73 -7.05 -7.20
N LEU A 102 -4.87 -6.98 -8.51
CA LEU A 102 -6.03 -6.44 -9.21
C LEU A 102 -6.81 -7.58 -9.83
N ASN A 103 -8.13 -7.50 -9.82
CA ASN A 103 -8.97 -8.34 -10.65
C ASN A 103 -8.93 -7.88 -12.12
N GLN A 104 -9.61 -8.60 -13.03
CA GLN A 104 -9.60 -8.31 -14.47
C GLN A 104 -10.17 -6.93 -14.84
N PHE A 105 -10.90 -6.28 -13.93
CA PHE A 105 -11.46 -4.93 -14.09
C PHE A 105 -10.56 -3.84 -13.50
N GLY A 106 -9.44 -4.21 -12.89
CA GLY A 106 -8.50 -3.27 -12.29
C GLY A 106 -8.88 -2.77 -10.91
N LEU A 107 -9.79 -3.49 -10.25
CA LEU A 107 -10.16 -3.23 -8.87
C LEU A 107 -9.23 -4.02 -7.95
N VAL A 108 -8.85 -3.41 -6.83
CA VAL A 108 -7.94 -4.03 -5.84
C VAL A 108 -8.65 -5.18 -5.15
N ALA A 109 -8.16 -6.40 -5.35
CA ALA A 109 -8.67 -7.63 -4.74
C ALA A 109 -7.94 -7.98 -3.45
N ASP A 110 -6.63 -7.73 -3.38
CA ASP A 110 -5.87 -7.71 -2.15
C ASP A 110 -4.58 -6.91 -2.33
N TRP A 111 -3.87 -6.66 -1.24
CA TRP A 111 -2.63 -5.92 -1.24
C TRP A 111 -1.90 -6.09 0.10
N ASP A 112 -0.61 -5.77 0.08
CA ASP A 112 0.23 -5.73 1.28
C ASP A 112 1.37 -4.73 1.06
N CYS A 113 2.10 -4.38 2.11
CA CYS A 113 3.26 -3.55 1.94
C CYS A 113 4.35 -3.66 2.99
N ASP A 114 5.53 -3.26 2.56
CA ASP A 114 6.74 -3.32 3.36
C ASP A 114 7.64 -2.13 3.02
N THR A 115 8.84 -2.13 3.55
CA THR A 115 9.93 -1.21 3.29
C THR A 115 10.43 -1.26 1.84
N ALA A 116 10.94 -0.16 1.32
CA ALA A 116 11.26 -0.05 -0.11
C ALA A 116 12.36 -1.03 -0.60
N ASN A 117 13.19 -1.57 0.31
CA ASN A 117 14.27 -2.49 0.00
C ASN A 117 13.82 -3.94 -0.20
N VAL A 118 12.56 -4.28 0.12
CA VAL A 118 12.11 -5.67 -0.02
C VAL A 118 12.00 -6.08 -1.49
N SER A 119 12.23 -7.36 -1.76
CA SER A 119 11.99 -7.95 -3.08
C SER A 119 10.49 -8.03 -3.37
N ASP A 120 10.11 -7.95 -4.64
CA ASP A 120 8.70 -8.10 -5.06
C ASP A 120 8.13 -9.48 -4.70
N ARG A 121 9.00 -10.50 -4.60
CA ARG A 121 8.69 -11.85 -4.10
C ARG A 121 8.00 -11.86 -2.72
N THR A 122 8.27 -10.86 -1.90
CA THR A 122 7.65 -10.71 -0.56
C THR A 122 6.13 -10.59 -0.68
N PHE A 123 5.60 -10.18 -1.84
CA PHE A 123 4.18 -9.99 -2.10
C PHE A 123 3.53 -11.17 -2.84
N GLN A 124 4.13 -12.38 -2.79
CA GLN A 124 3.46 -13.61 -3.21
C GLN A 124 2.26 -14.02 -2.32
N PRO A 125 2.24 -13.81 -0.99
CA PRO A 125 1.11 -14.25 -0.16
C PRO A 125 -0.24 -13.61 -0.52
N PRO A 126 -0.33 -12.31 -0.90
CA PRO A 126 -1.55 -11.74 -1.48
C PRO A 126 -2.03 -12.42 -2.77
N ILE A 127 -1.14 -13.04 -3.54
CA ILE A 127 -1.47 -13.76 -4.78
C ILE A 127 -1.97 -15.17 -4.45
N GLU A 128 -1.27 -15.87 -3.56
CA GLU A 128 -1.51 -17.28 -3.21
C GLU A 128 -2.92 -17.53 -2.64
N GLN A 129 -3.49 -16.57 -1.91
CA GLN A 129 -4.83 -16.75 -1.31
C GLN A 129 -5.95 -16.96 -2.34
N PHE A 130 -5.72 -16.57 -3.59
CA PHE A 130 -6.68 -16.74 -4.69
C PHE A 130 -6.41 -18.00 -5.51
N ASN A 131 -5.60 -18.93 -4.97
CA ASN A 131 -5.37 -20.20 -5.62
C ASN A 131 -6.70 -20.89 -5.96
N GLU A 132 -6.74 -21.57 -7.11
CA GLU A 132 -7.94 -22.22 -7.67
C GLU A 132 -9.08 -21.28 -8.11
N ILE A 133 -9.01 -19.98 -7.81
CA ILE A 133 -10.07 -19.00 -8.13
C ILE A 133 -9.63 -18.00 -9.21
N MET A 134 -8.39 -17.48 -9.11
CA MET A 134 -7.88 -16.44 -9.99
C MET A 134 -6.45 -16.75 -10.44
N ILE A 135 -6.23 -16.73 -11.75
CA ILE A 135 -4.89 -16.77 -12.35
C ILE A 135 -4.33 -15.35 -12.33
N VAL A 136 -3.20 -15.15 -11.65
CA VAL A 136 -2.60 -13.83 -11.46
C VAL A 136 -1.34 -13.68 -12.31
N LEU A 137 -1.38 -12.73 -13.23
CA LEU A 137 -0.27 -12.39 -14.11
C LEU A 137 0.70 -11.43 -13.40
N VAL A 138 2.00 -11.74 -13.44
CA VAL A 138 3.05 -10.97 -12.74
C VAL A 138 4.29 -10.76 -13.59
N ASP A 139 5.12 -9.80 -13.19
CA ASP A 139 6.47 -9.61 -13.73
C ASP A 139 7.47 -10.62 -13.16
N HIS A 140 8.58 -10.82 -13.87
CA HIS A 140 9.73 -11.65 -13.44
C HIS A 140 10.26 -11.32 -12.04
N GLY A 141 10.08 -10.09 -11.55
CA GLY A 141 10.49 -9.69 -10.20
C GLY A 141 9.85 -10.52 -9.08
N PHE A 142 8.68 -11.13 -9.35
CA PHE A 142 7.96 -11.97 -8.39
C PHE A 142 8.45 -13.42 -8.35
N HIS A 143 9.23 -13.87 -9.33
CA HIS A 143 9.71 -15.26 -9.39
C HIS A 143 10.63 -15.58 -8.21
N ALA A 144 10.32 -16.60 -7.41
CA ALA A 144 11.14 -17.03 -6.27
C ALA A 144 11.82 -18.38 -6.52
N GLN A 145 13.06 -18.52 -6.04
CA GLN A 145 13.84 -19.77 -6.18
C GLN A 145 13.20 -20.94 -5.42
N ALA A 146 12.52 -20.66 -4.31
CA ALA A 146 11.86 -21.67 -3.48
C ALA A 146 10.56 -22.21 -4.10
N GLY A 147 10.09 -21.61 -5.20
CA GLY A 147 8.84 -21.94 -5.86
C GLY A 147 7.90 -20.75 -5.96
N ASP A 148 6.97 -20.87 -6.90
CA ASP A 148 5.95 -19.87 -7.20
C ASP A 148 4.56 -20.46 -6.90
N PRO A 149 3.58 -19.65 -6.43
CA PRO A 149 2.21 -20.13 -6.27
C PRO A 149 1.65 -20.67 -7.59
N PRO A 150 0.88 -21.76 -7.58
CA PRO A 150 0.41 -22.41 -8.81
C PRO A 150 -0.48 -21.52 -9.67
N ASN A 151 -1.20 -20.58 -9.03
CA ASN A 151 -2.04 -19.59 -9.68
C ASN A 151 -1.27 -18.34 -10.16
N MET A 152 0.02 -18.21 -9.84
CA MET A 152 0.87 -17.13 -10.32
C MET A 152 1.48 -17.49 -11.68
N LYS A 153 1.37 -16.60 -12.67
CA LYS A 153 1.96 -16.77 -14.01
C LYS A 153 2.88 -15.61 -14.34
N ILE A 154 4.16 -15.92 -14.46
CA ILE A 154 5.17 -14.96 -14.90
C ILE A 154 4.93 -14.66 -16.37
N CYS A 155 4.88 -13.38 -16.70
CA CYS A 155 4.60 -12.90 -18.04
C CYS A 155 5.77 -12.06 -18.55
N ASP A 156 6.19 -12.32 -19.78
CA ASP A 156 7.14 -11.45 -20.45
C ASP A 156 6.52 -10.09 -20.77
N ARG A 157 7.40 -9.09 -20.88
CA ARG A 157 6.97 -7.73 -21.21
C ARG A 157 6.30 -7.71 -22.58
N GLY A 158 5.09 -7.18 -22.65
CA GLY A 158 4.32 -7.07 -23.90
C GLY A 158 3.55 -8.33 -24.29
N MET A 159 3.62 -9.41 -23.50
CA MET A 159 2.91 -10.67 -23.80
C MET A 159 1.39 -10.58 -23.57
N TRP A 160 0.95 -9.75 -22.62
CA TRP A 160 -0.46 -9.59 -22.27
C TRP A 160 -0.89 -8.13 -22.26
N ASN A 161 -1.84 -7.76 -23.13
CA ASN A 161 -2.39 -6.40 -23.21
C ASN A 161 -3.06 -5.96 -21.91
N THR A 162 -3.59 -6.91 -21.12
CA THR A 162 -4.21 -6.63 -19.82
C THR A 162 -3.24 -5.93 -18.87
N ARG A 163 -1.92 -6.03 -19.08
CA ARG A 163 -0.91 -5.26 -18.34
C ARG A 163 -1.09 -3.75 -18.45
N MET A 164 -1.69 -3.21 -19.52
CA MET A 164 -2.01 -1.77 -19.61
C MET A 164 -2.89 -1.29 -18.45
N LEU A 165 -3.68 -2.20 -17.87
CA LEU A 165 -4.49 -1.93 -16.70
C LEU A 165 -3.62 -1.61 -15.48
N ILE A 166 -2.50 -2.31 -15.30
CA ILE A 166 -1.58 -2.04 -14.19
C ILE A 166 -1.02 -0.62 -14.29
N GLU A 167 -0.65 -0.19 -15.50
CA GLU A 167 -0.10 1.14 -15.73
C GLU A 167 -1.14 2.23 -15.45
N THR A 168 -2.41 1.95 -15.76
CA THR A 168 -3.53 2.84 -15.43
C THR A 168 -3.70 2.99 -13.91
N VAL A 169 -3.67 1.90 -13.16
CA VAL A 169 -3.73 1.94 -11.68
C VAL A 169 -2.51 2.64 -11.09
N LEU A 170 -1.30 2.34 -11.59
CA LEU A 170 -0.08 3.02 -11.15
C LEU A 170 -0.10 4.52 -11.45
N SER A 171 -0.71 4.92 -12.57
CA SER A 171 -0.93 6.32 -12.94
C SER A 171 -1.91 6.98 -11.96
N LEU A 172 -3.04 6.34 -11.65
CA LEU A 172 -4.00 6.82 -10.64
C LEU A 172 -3.33 7.02 -9.27
N LEU A 173 -2.56 6.03 -8.80
CA LEU A 173 -1.84 6.12 -7.53
C LEU A 173 -0.86 7.31 -7.51
N THR A 174 -0.25 7.61 -8.65
CA THR A 174 0.74 8.68 -8.77
C THR A 174 0.12 10.07 -8.92
N LEU A 175 -0.84 10.21 -9.83
CA LEU A 175 -1.38 11.49 -10.27
C LEU A 175 -2.60 11.94 -9.46
N VAL A 176 -3.47 11.00 -9.08
CA VAL A 176 -4.71 11.30 -8.34
C VAL A 176 -4.46 11.18 -6.84
N SER A 177 -3.88 10.06 -6.41
CA SER A 177 -3.70 9.80 -4.97
C SER A 177 -2.43 10.43 -4.39
N HIS A 178 -1.53 10.93 -5.25
CA HIS A 178 -0.23 11.50 -4.88
C HIS A 178 0.62 10.57 -3.99
N PHE A 179 0.62 9.26 -4.27
CA PHE A 179 1.33 8.26 -3.44
C PHE A 179 2.82 8.22 -3.70
N LYS A 180 3.31 8.82 -4.78
CA LYS A 180 4.73 8.68 -5.13
C LYS A 180 5.65 9.30 -4.09
N LYS A 181 5.23 10.43 -3.52
CA LYS A 181 5.96 11.19 -2.49
C LYS A 181 5.01 11.52 -1.36
N VAL A 182 5.18 10.83 -0.23
CA VAL A 182 4.35 11.03 0.96
C VAL A 182 5.21 11.67 2.04
N SER A 183 5.13 12.99 2.15
CA SER A 183 5.86 13.70 3.19
C SER A 183 5.25 13.45 4.56
N ILE A 184 5.99 12.77 5.42
CA ILE A 184 5.70 12.75 6.86
C ILE A 184 6.39 13.99 7.43
N ALA A 185 5.63 15.01 7.80
CA ALA A 185 6.20 16.19 8.46
C ALA A 185 6.81 15.74 9.80
N SER A 186 8.13 15.84 9.89
CA SER A 186 8.94 15.52 11.06
C SER A 186 8.48 16.28 12.29
N GLY A 187 8.04 15.58 13.33
CA GLY A 187 7.68 16.19 14.60
C GLY A 187 7.01 15.18 15.53
N HIS A 188 7.82 14.53 16.36
CA HIS A 188 7.44 13.66 17.48
C HIS A 188 6.48 12.52 17.17
N THR A 189 7.04 11.32 17.09
CA THR A 189 6.72 10.14 17.93
C THR A 189 7.20 8.90 17.19
N SER A 190 7.83 7.99 17.92
CA SER A 190 8.21 6.63 17.54
C SER A 190 7.03 5.75 17.06
N GLU A 191 5.86 6.33 16.83
CA GLU A 191 4.60 5.65 16.49
C GLU A 191 4.14 5.91 15.03
N HIS A 192 4.87 6.75 14.28
CA HIS A 192 4.55 7.18 12.90
C HIS A 192 4.82 6.17 11.79
N GLY A 193 5.26 4.95 12.12
CA GLY A 193 5.11 3.80 11.23
C GLY A 193 3.64 3.53 10.85
N SER A 194 2.69 4.13 11.57
CA SER A 194 1.23 4.07 11.38
C SER A 194 0.71 4.68 10.07
N LEU A 195 1.38 5.68 9.49
CA LEU A 195 0.87 6.40 8.30
C LEU A 195 1.09 5.63 7.00
N LEU A 196 2.24 4.95 6.86
CA LEU A 196 2.37 3.87 5.90
C LEU A 196 1.40 2.75 6.28
N ARG A 197 1.35 2.32 7.55
CA ARG A 197 0.39 1.28 8.00
C ARG A 197 -1.09 1.58 7.74
N TRP A 198 -1.49 2.79 7.32
CA TRP A 198 -2.86 3.10 6.90
C TRP A 198 -3.03 3.35 5.41
N ARG A 199 -2.15 4.17 4.83
CA ARG A 199 -2.08 4.38 3.36
C ARG A 199 -1.67 3.08 2.63
N CYS A 200 -1.19 2.13 3.41
CA CYS A 200 -0.57 0.88 3.06
C CYS A 200 -0.97 -0.28 4.07
N SER A 201 -2.11 -0.14 4.77
CA SER A 201 -2.80 -1.12 5.63
C SER A 201 -2.94 -2.61 5.20
N THR A 202 -1.86 -3.40 5.36
CA THR A 202 -1.92 -4.76 5.96
C THR A 202 -0.68 -5.23 6.75
N CYS A 203 0.46 -4.53 6.78
CA CYS A 203 1.62 -5.05 7.51
C CYS A 203 2.00 -4.29 8.79
N SER A 204 1.95 -5.01 9.92
CA SER A 204 2.65 -4.62 11.13
C SER A 204 4.12 -5.00 11.01
N CYS A 205 4.95 -4.14 10.40
CA CYS A 205 6.40 -4.31 10.45
C CYS A 205 6.92 -4.03 11.88
N ASN A 206 6.91 -5.05 12.75
CA ASN A 206 7.91 -5.19 13.80
C ASN A 206 8.95 -6.18 13.26
N GLY A 207 10.24 -5.91 13.46
CA GLY A 207 11.36 -6.57 12.80
C GLY A 207 11.59 -8.07 13.09
N MET A 208 10.55 -8.85 13.37
CA MET A 208 10.56 -10.30 13.50
C MET A 208 9.22 -10.85 13.00
N GLY A 209 9.22 -11.51 11.84
CA GLY A 209 8.20 -12.48 11.38
C GLY A 209 6.73 -12.03 11.37
N CYS A 210 6.15 -11.89 10.17
CA CYS A 210 4.71 -11.74 9.98
C CYS A 210 4.00 -13.06 10.35
N SER A 211 3.32 -13.12 11.50
CA SER A 211 2.39 -14.19 11.84
C SER A 211 0.96 -13.70 11.59
N ARG A 212 0.33 -14.21 10.51
CA ARG A 212 -1.11 -14.05 10.28
C ARG A 212 -1.85 -14.72 11.44
N ILE A 213 -2.73 -13.97 12.11
CA ILE A 213 -3.75 -14.54 12.99
C ILE A 213 -4.65 -15.41 12.11
N LYS A 214 -4.53 -16.74 12.23
CA LYS A 214 -5.53 -17.67 11.74
C LYS A 214 -6.83 -17.37 12.51
N THR A 215 -7.85 -16.91 11.80
CA THR A 215 -9.22 -16.89 12.32
C THR A 215 -9.80 -18.28 12.08
N ASN A 216 -10.25 -18.92 13.16
CA ASN A 216 -11.11 -20.11 13.10
C ASN A 216 -12.48 -19.76 12.54
#